data_AF-A0A356VB80-F1
#
_entry.id   AF-A0A356VB80-F1
#
_cell.length_a   1.000
_cell.length_b   1.000
_cell.length_c   1.000
_cell.angle_alpha   90.00
_cell.angle_beta   90.00
_cell.angle_gamma   90.00
#
_symmetry.space_group_name_H-M   'P 1'
#
loop_
_entity.id
_entity.type
_entity.pdbx_description
1 polymer ?
#
loop_
_entity_poly.entity_id
_entity_poly.type
_entity_poly.pdbx_seq_one_letter_code
_entity_poly.pdbx_strand_id
1 'polypeptide(L)' 'WRQDYNTVRPHSSLGDRTPTEFAQTEPTLHSSTTQGLYLPVA' A
#
# COMPACT_ATOMS: atom_id res chain seq x y z
N TRP A 1 18.70 5.02 -5.37
CA TRP A 1 18.40 3.63 -5.77
C TRP A 1 17.15 3.08 -5.07
N ARG A 2 17.11 2.95 -3.74
CA ARG A 2 15.93 2.40 -3.03
C ARG A 2 14.68 3.27 -3.20
N GLN A 3 14.84 4.59 -3.13
CA GLN A 3 13.75 5.53 -3.39
C GLN A 3 13.25 5.38 -4.82
N ASP A 4 14.14 5.46 -5.81
CA ASP A 4 13.78 5.34 -7.23
C ASP A 4 13.09 4.00 -7.56
N TYR A 5 13.56 2.91 -6.95
CA TYR A 5 12.93 1.59 -7.08
C TYR A 5 11.50 1.63 -6.54
N ASN A 6 11.28 2.20 -5.35
CA ASN A 6 9.97 2.23 -4.72
C ASN A 6 9.01 3.31 -5.27
N THR A 7 9.45 4.23 -6.13
CA THR A 7 8.60 5.34 -6.58
C THR A 7 8.41 5.43 -8.10
N VAL A 8 9.45 5.16 -8.90
CA VAL A 8 9.40 5.49 -10.34
C VAL A 8 9.77 4.35 -11.25
N ARG A 9 10.21 3.20 -10.72
CA ARG A 9 10.53 2.03 -11.54
C ARG A 9 9.31 1.12 -11.70
N PRO A 10 8.99 0.71 -12.95
CA PRO A 10 8.04 -0.38 -13.20
C PRO A 10 8.53 -1.71 -12.64
N HIS A 11 7.62 -2.50 -12.09
CA HIS A 11 7.89 -3.85 -11.61
C HIS A 11 6.99 -4.85 -12.34
N SER A 12 7.57 -5.92 -12.85
CA SER A 12 6.81 -6.99 -13.51
C SER A 12 5.80 -7.67 -12.57
N SER A 13 6.11 -7.75 -11.28
CA SER A 13 5.19 -8.25 -10.23
C SER A 13 3.95 -7.37 -10.04
N LEU A 14 4.01 -6.09 -10.43
CA LEU A 14 2.89 -5.15 -10.41
C LEU A 14 2.20 -5.05 -11.80
N GLY A 15 2.59 -5.90 -12.76
CA GLY A 15 2.12 -5.84 -14.14
C GLY A 15 2.75 -4.69 -14.92
N ASP A 16 4.07 -4.51 -14.77
CA ASP A 16 4.86 -3.46 -15.41
C ASP A 16 4.42 -2.03 -15.05
N ARG A 17 3.93 -1.88 -13.81
CA ARG A 17 3.52 -0.60 -13.21
C ARG A 17 4.47 -0.18 -12.10
N THR A 18 4.54 1.12 -11.85
CA THR A 18 5.20 1.67 -10.68
C THR A 18 4.38 1.38 -9.41
N PRO A 19 5.00 1.39 -8.21
CA PRO A 19 4.27 1.20 -6.96
C PRO A 19 3.17 2.25 -6.74
N THR A 20 3.39 3.50 -7.19
CA THR A 20 2.39 4.56 -7.14
C THR A 20 1.19 4.25 -8.02
N GLU A 21 1.41 3.86 -9.28
CA GLU A 21 0.31 3.49 -10.20
C GLU A 21 -0.49 2.30 -9.65
N PHE A 22 0.20 1.28 -9.13
CA PHE A 22 -0.45 0.12 -8.52
C PHE A 22 -1.35 0.54 -7.35
N ALA A 23 -0.83 1.35 -6.42
CA ALA A 23 -1.57 1.83 -5.25
C ALA A 23 -2.79 2.71 -5.60
N GLN A 24 -2.78 3.40 -6.75
CA GLN A 24 -3.95 4.13 -7.24
C GLN A 24 -5.02 3.22 -7.87
N THR A 25 -4.62 2.04 -8.35
CA THR A 25 -5.54 1.11 -9.02
C THR A 25 -6.21 0.11 -8.08
N GLU A 26 -5.61 -0.17 -6.93
CA GLU A 26 -6.25 -1.02 -5.92
C GLU A 26 -7.42 -0.24 -5.30
N PRO A 27 -8.68 -0.64 -5.53
CA PRO A 27 -9.78 -0.05 -4.80
C PRO A 27 -9.48 -0.27 -3.33
N THR A 28 -9.46 0.81 -2.53
CA THR A 28 -9.32 0.73 -1.08
C THR A 28 -10.49 -0.09 -0.55
N LEU A 29 -10.34 -1.41 -0.52
CA LEU A 29 -11.20 -2.32 0.20
C LEU A 29 -10.90 -2.04 1.67
N HIS A 30 -11.56 -1.00 2.19
CA HIS A 30 -11.75 -0.79 3.62
C HIS A 30 -12.41 -2.06 4.16
N SER A 31 -11.56 -2.99 4.56
CA SER A 31 -11.96 -4.18 5.29
C SER A 31 -12.25 -3.71 6.71
N SER A 32 -13.53 -3.37 6.93
CA SER A 32 -14.10 -3.14 8.25
C SER A 32 -14.06 -4.44 9.05
N THR A 33 -12.92 -4.85 9.62
CA THR A 33 -12.77 -6.02 10.51
C THR A 33 -11.35 -5.93 11.12
N THR A 34 -11.09 -5.57 12.37
CA THR A 34 -11.59 -6.16 13.62
C THR A 34 -11.36 -5.17 14.77
N GLN A 35 -12.42 -4.90 15.54
CA GLN A 35 -12.33 -4.33 16.89
C GLN A 35 -11.48 -5.24 17.78
N GLY A 36 -10.54 -4.69 18.55
CA GLY A 36 -9.98 -5.43 19.67
C GLY A 36 -8.64 -4.96 20.19
N LEU A 37 -8.72 -4.15 21.24
CA LEU A 37 -7.80 -4.13 22.40
C LEU A 37 -6.49 -3.33 22.27
N TYR A 38 -6.48 -2.11 22.83
CA TYR A 38 -5.77 -1.73 24.07
C TYR A 38 -5.67 -0.19 24.14
N LEU A 39 -6.73 0.47 24.59
CA LEU A 39 -6.92 1.13 25.90
C LEU A 39 -6.17 2.48 26.09
N PRO A 40 -6.89 3.56 26.45
CA PRO A 40 -6.33 4.89 26.74
C PRO A 40 -5.91 5.06 28.20
N VAL A 41 -5.23 6.17 28.49
CA VAL A 41 -4.77 6.73 29.80
C VAL A 41 -3.29 6.42 30.10
N ALA A 42 -2.45 7.36 30.54
CA ALA A 42 -2.66 8.62 31.26
C ALA A 42 -1.76 9.76 30.76
#